data_AF-B1WUW4-F1
#
_entry.id   AF-B1WUW4-F1
#
_cell.length_a   1.000
_cell.length_b   1.000
_cell.length_c   1.000
_cell.angle_alpha   90.00
_cell.angle_beta   90.00
_cell.angle_gamma   90.00
#
_symmetry.space_group_name_H-M   'P 1'
#
loop_
_entity.id
_entity.type
_entity.pdbx_description
1 polymer ?
#
loop_
_entity_poly.entity_id
_entity_poly.type
_entity_poly.pdbx_seq_one_letter_code
_entity_poly.pdbx_strand_id
1 'polypeptide(L)'
;MTQMNSKIMSNHKQSFIFMISGFLVTTSLLLTSTTFAQTDPNGTWLDQEENWNKPNNSIPKAPIETATNFEACQHTIRPAVLPEDKLVQAAGWTLTDAAQIYGSTTMITGMTDADGMCRPMNFQVFVFTNGQFSGTLSPIPMTSRTDGSVFKVDLYREGMIDASFNRYLPTDAQCCASCESRIFYQVNTDTDTPFLVPQLPADTYDRSSS
;
A
#
# COMPACT_ATOMS: atom_id res chain seq x y z
N MET A 1 -83.40 39.71 -2.03
CA MET A 1 -83.16 39.61 -0.57
C MET A 1 -81.65 39.46 -0.38
N THR A 2 -80.83 40.52 -0.30
CA THR A 2 -81.00 41.92 0.16
C THR A 2 -80.93 42.11 1.68
N GLN A 3 -79.70 42.22 2.19
CA GLN A 3 -79.21 43.07 3.30
C GLN A 3 -77.65 43.03 3.17
N MET A 4 -76.82 44.09 3.15
CA MET A 4 -76.85 45.46 3.72
C MET A 4 -77.12 45.42 5.24
N ASN A 5 -76.25 45.86 6.16
CA ASN A 5 -75.01 46.66 6.13
C ASN A 5 -74.06 46.15 7.25
N SER A 6 -72.87 46.68 7.58
CA SER A 6 -72.37 48.06 7.45
C SER A 6 -70.82 48.19 7.38
N LYS A 7 -70.24 49.22 8.00
CA LYS A 7 -68.92 49.83 7.77
C LYS A 7 -68.14 50.13 9.07
N ILE A 8 -66.80 50.04 8.97
CA ILE A 8 -65.77 50.98 9.47
C ILE A 8 -65.58 51.15 11.00
N MET A 9 -64.35 50.90 11.49
CA MET A 9 -63.41 51.97 11.87
C MET A 9 -61.94 51.52 11.78
N SER A 10 -61.11 52.40 11.23
CA SER A 10 -59.65 52.25 11.08
C SER A 10 -58.93 52.80 12.30
N ASN A 11 -57.76 52.26 12.65
CA ASN A 11 -56.69 53.12 13.14
C ASN A 11 -55.27 52.60 12.88
N HIS A 12 -54.44 53.46 12.28
CA HIS A 12 -53.00 53.28 12.08
C HIS A 12 -52.22 53.53 13.38
N LYS A 13 -51.31 52.63 13.74
CA LYS A 13 -50.00 52.96 14.34
C LYS A 13 -48.97 51.98 13.75
N GLN A 14 -48.18 52.44 12.78
CA GLN A 14 -46.86 53.06 12.94
C GLN A 14 -45.77 52.05 13.27
N SER A 15 -44.83 51.94 12.32
CA SER A 15 -43.68 51.04 12.33
C SER A 15 -42.73 51.28 13.50
N PHE A 16 -42.18 50.20 14.05
CA PHE A 16 -40.81 50.20 14.55
C PHE A 16 -40.06 49.00 13.97
N ILE A 17 -39.27 49.27 12.94
CA ILE A 17 -38.33 48.31 12.37
C ILE A 17 -37.11 48.29 13.31
N PHE A 18 -37.03 47.25 14.15
CA PHE A 18 -35.77 46.92 14.82
C PHE A 18 -34.90 46.12 13.84
N MET A 19 -34.02 46.81 13.10
CA MET A 19 -32.89 46.15 12.47
C MET A 19 -31.93 45.67 13.56
N ILE A 20 -32.05 44.41 13.96
CA ILE A 20 -30.96 43.73 14.65
C ILE A 20 -30.00 43.25 13.55
N SER A 21 -28.95 44.04 13.31
CA SER A 21 -27.83 43.64 12.46
C SER A 21 -27.02 42.53 13.12
N GLY A 22 -27.58 41.32 13.12
CA GLY A 22 -26.88 40.11 13.53
C GLY A 22 -25.79 39.78 12.51
N PHE A 23 -24.54 40.07 12.86
CA PHE A 23 -23.38 39.56 12.13
C PHE A 23 -23.36 38.03 12.23
N LEU A 24 -23.92 37.36 11.22
CA LEU A 24 -23.70 35.94 10.99
C LEU A 24 -22.25 35.74 10.54
N VAL A 25 -21.36 35.58 11.52
CA VAL A 25 -20.01 35.08 11.27
C VAL A 25 -20.15 33.61 10.91
N THR A 26 -20.32 33.34 9.61
CA THR A 26 -20.26 31.98 9.05
C THR A 26 -18.81 31.51 9.07
N THR A 27 -18.38 31.02 10.23
CA THR A 27 -17.09 30.36 10.39
C THR A 27 -17.10 29.07 9.59
N SER A 28 -16.67 29.15 8.32
CA SER A 28 -16.47 27.98 7.46
C SER A 28 -15.33 27.14 8.03
N LEU A 29 -15.66 26.14 8.85
CA LEU A 29 -14.72 25.08 9.20
C LEU A 29 -14.36 24.32 7.93
N LEU A 30 -13.20 24.63 7.37
CA LEU A 30 -12.50 23.77 6.43
C LEU A 30 -12.08 22.50 7.17
N LEU A 31 -12.96 21.51 7.20
CA LEU A 31 -12.64 20.15 7.63
C LEU A 31 -11.68 19.53 6.61
N THR A 32 -10.39 19.77 6.79
CA THR A 32 -9.34 19.03 6.09
C THR A 32 -9.40 17.58 6.54
N SER A 33 -9.97 16.72 5.70
CA SER A 33 -10.01 15.27 5.94
C SER A 33 -8.60 14.68 5.82
N THR A 34 -7.82 14.77 6.90
CA THR A 34 -6.55 14.04 7.02
C THR A 34 -6.85 12.56 7.17
N THR A 35 -6.77 11.82 6.07
CA THR A 35 -6.83 10.35 6.08
C THR A 35 -5.57 9.80 6.72
N PHE A 36 -5.67 9.41 7.99
CA PHE A 36 -4.62 8.68 8.69
C PHE A 36 -4.31 7.35 7.98
N ALA A 37 -3.07 6.86 8.10
CA ALA A 37 -2.65 5.60 7.50
C ALA A 37 -3.46 4.40 8.03
N GLN A 38 -3.69 3.39 7.18
CA GLN A 38 -4.23 2.10 7.62
C GLN A 38 -3.15 1.31 8.35
N THR A 39 -3.42 0.89 9.58
CA THR A 39 -2.44 0.28 10.49
C THR A 39 -2.31 -1.25 10.35
N ASP A 40 -2.53 -1.78 9.15
CA ASP A 40 -2.16 -3.16 8.78
C ASP A 40 -1.95 -3.21 7.26
N PRO A 41 -0.88 -3.85 6.71
CA PRO A 41 0.11 -4.71 7.34
C PRO A 41 0.93 -4.09 8.46
N ASN A 42 1.14 -4.86 9.53
CA ASN A 42 1.68 -4.40 10.81
C ASN A 42 3.15 -3.97 10.85
N GLY A 43 3.96 -4.25 9.82
CA GLY A 43 5.41 -3.94 9.74
C GLY A 43 6.33 -4.53 10.82
N THR A 44 5.79 -5.00 11.95
CA THR A 44 6.52 -5.51 13.12
C THR A 44 7.45 -6.69 12.83
N TRP A 45 7.26 -7.37 11.69
CA TRP A 45 8.16 -8.43 11.21
C TRP A 45 9.57 -7.92 10.91
N LEU A 46 9.72 -6.63 10.56
CA LEU A 46 11.00 -5.96 10.36
C LEU A 46 11.81 -5.85 11.67
N ASP A 47 11.12 -5.85 12.81
CA ASP A 47 11.72 -5.73 14.14
C ASP A 47 11.98 -7.10 14.81
N GLN A 48 11.72 -8.22 14.10
CA GLN A 48 11.97 -9.59 14.59
C GLN A 48 13.30 -10.14 14.06
N GLU A 49 13.79 -11.23 14.67
CA GLU A 49 15.02 -11.94 14.27
C GLU A 49 14.76 -13.21 13.40
N GLU A 50 13.52 -13.71 13.30
CA GLU A 50 13.23 -14.98 12.62
C GLU A 50 13.23 -14.85 11.08
N ASN A 51 14.09 -15.61 10.41
CA ASN A 51 13.98 -15.85 8.97
C ASN A 51 12.80 -16.79 8.66
N TRP A 52 11.78 -16.26 7.98
CA TRP A 52 10.63 -17.03 7.50
C TRP A 52 10.93 -17.90 6.27
N ASN A 53 12.01 -17.58 5.52
CA ASN A 53 12.43 -18.34 4.35
C ASN A 53 13.22 -19.59 4.75
N LYS A 54 12.84 -20.75 4.23
CA LYS A 54 13.39 -22.06 4.59
C LYS A 54 13.64 -22.88 3.31
N PRO A 55 14.64 -23.79 3.29
CA PRO A 55 14.83 -24.72 2.17
C PRO A 55 13.54 -25.47 1.84
N ASN A 56 13.28 -25.70 0.56
CA ASN A 56 12.05 -26.35 0.06
C ASN A 56 10.73 -25.64 0.41
N ASN A 57 10.75 -24.34 0.72
CA ASN A 57 9.53 -23.54 0.76
C ASN A 57 8.76 -23.64 -0.57
N SER A 58 7.43 -23.66 -0.49
CA SER A 58 6.56 -23.50 -1.65
C SER A 58 6.26 -22.02 -1.90
N ILE A 59 5.99 -21.65 -3.15
CA ILE A 59 5.51 -20.29 -3.47
C ILE A 59 4.17 -20.07 -2.75
N PRO A 60 4.05 -19.04 -1.89
CA PRO A 60 2.80 -18.72 -1.22
C PRO A 60 1.66 -18.53 -2.21
N LYS A 61 0.46 -19.03 -1.88
CA LYS A 61 -0.73 -18.77 -2.68
C LYS A 61 -1.16 -17.31 -2.56
N ALA A 62 -1.61 -16.75 -3.66
CA ALA A 62 -2.22 -15.43 -3.71
C ALA A 62 -3.44 -15.35 -2.77
N PRO A 63 -3.60 -14.26 -1.99
CA PRO A 63 -4.86 -13.92 -1.35
C PRO A 63 -6.03 -13.90 -2.34
N ILE A 64 -7.24 -14.22 -1.86
CA ILE A 64 -8.45 -14.17 -2.68
C ILE A 64 -9.07 -12.78 -2.54
N GLU A 65 -9.00 -11.99 -3.61
CA GLU A 65 -9.67 -10.70 -3.70
C GLU A 65 -11.10 -10.84 -4.23
N THR A 66 -12.00 -9.99 -3.72
CA THR A 66 -13.42 -9.97 -4.13
C THR A 66 -13.73 -8.88 -5.16
N ALA A 67 -12.86 -7.89 -5.29
CA ALA A 67 -12.89 -6.84 -6.31
C ALA A 67 -11.44 -6.43 -6.62
N THR A 68 -11.16 -5.98 -7.85
CA THR A 68 -9.85 -5.44 -8.21
C THR A 68 -9.97 -4.25 -9.17
N ASN A 69 -8.99 -3.35 -9.22
CA ASN A 69 -8.91 -2.27 -10.20
C ASN A 69 -8.09 -2.66 -11.45
N PHE A 70 -7.81 -3.95 -11.67
CA PHE A 70 -6.99 -4.42 -12.78
C PHE A 70 -7.48 -3.97 -14.17
N GLU A 71 -8.78 -3.78 -14.40
CA GLU A 71 -9.30 -3.25 -15.67
C GLU A 71 -8.74 -1.84 -15.99
N ALA A 72 -8.67 -0.96 -14.98
CA ALA A 72 -8.07 0.37 -15.14
C ALA A 72 -6.52 0.32 -15.20
N CYS A 73 -5.92 -0.73 -14.62
CA CYS A 73 -4.48 -0.87 -14.42
C CYS A 73 -3.80 -1.90 -15.33
N GLN A 74 -4.42 -2.28 -16.45
CA GLN A 74 -3.84 -3.23 -17.42
C GLN A 74 -2.42 -2.86 -17.91
N HIS A 75 -2.04 -1.58 -17.83
CA HIS A 75 -0.73 -1.09 -18.26
C HIS A 75 0.42 -1.38 -17.28
N THR A 76 0.13 -1.75 -16.02
CA THR A 76 1.15 -2.23 -15.06
C THR A 76 1.27 -3.75 -15.04
N ILE A 77 0.25 -4.45 -15.52
CA ILE A 77 0.22 -5.91 -15.64
C ILE A 77 1.08 -6.35 -16.84
N ARG A 78 1.92 -7.38 -16.63
CA ARG A 78 2.71 -7.99 -17.70
C ARG A 78 2.39 -9.47 -17.91
N PRO A 79 2.57 -10.01 -19.13
CA PRO A 79 2.43 -11.44 -19.37
C PRO A 79 3.57 -12.24 -18.71
N ALA A 80 3.28 -13.51 -18.42
CA ALA A 80 4.31 -14.48 -18.04
C ALA A 80 5.15 -14.89 -19.25
N VAL A 81 6.45 -14.62 -19.20
CA VAL A 81 7.40 -14.98 -20.26
C VAL A 81 8.50 -15.93 -19.76
N LEU A 82 8.90 -15.79 -18.49
CA LEU A 82 9.90 -16.65 -17.85
C LEU A 82 9.28 -17.97 -17.34
N PRO A 83 10.09 -19.00 -17.06
CA PRO A 83 9.65 -20.17 -16.28
C PRO A 83 9.12 -19.77 -14.89
N GLU A 84 9.83 -18.88 -14.20
CA GLU A 84 9.53 -18.41 -12.83
C GLU A 84 8.21 -17.62 -12.79
N ASP A 85 7.96 -16.80 -13.81
CA ASP A 85 6.68 -16.10 -14.00
C ASP A 85 5.49 -17.06 -13.98
N LYS A 86 5.61 -18.21 -14.66
CA LYS A 86 4.54 -19.21 -14.74
C LYS A 86 4.31 -19.90 -13.40
N LEU A 87 5.36 -20.05 -12.58
CA LEU A 87 5.24 -20.58 -11.22
C LEU A 87 4.50 -19.58 -10.31
N VAL A 88 4.84 -18.30 -10.38
CA VAL A 88 4.14 -17.22 -9.66
C VAL A 88 2.69 -17.09 -10.10
N GLN A 89 2.41 -17.12 -11.41
CA GLN A 89 1.05 -17.10 -11.94
C GLN A 89 0.25 -18.37 -11.55
N ALA A 90 0.86 -19.55 -11.54
CA ALA A 90 0.22 -20.78 -11.05
C ALA A 90 -0.01 -20.80 -9.52
N ALA A 91 0.64 -19.91 -8.77
CA ALA A 91 0.31 -19.62 -7.38
C ALA A 91 -0.85 -18.61 -7.21
N GLY A 92 -1.37 -18.06 -8.31
CA GLY A 92 -2.56 -17.19 -8.35
C GLY A 92 -2.27 -15.70 -8.49
N TRP A 93 -1.00 -15.31 -8.63
CA TRP A 93 -0.59 -13.90 -8.64
C TRP A 93 -0.64 -13.28 -10.03
N THR A 94 -1.02 -12.00 -10.10
CA THR A 94 -0.93 -11.20 -11.33
C THR A 94 0.42 -10.51 -11.37
N LEU A 95 1.17 -10.67 -12.47
CA LEU A 95 2.54 -10.18 -12.59
C LEU A 95 2.57 -8.67 -12.85
N THR A 96 3.40 -7.96 -12.11
CA THR A 96 3.66 -6.51 -12.25
C THR A 96 5.16 -6.25 -12.26
N ASP A 97 5.55 -5.05 -12.70
CA ASP A 97 6.93 -4.57 -12.82
C ASP A 97 7.85 -5.42 -13.71
N ALA A 98 9.01 -4.88 -14.08
CA ALA A 98 10.01 -5.68 -14.78
C ALA A 98 10.60 -6.75 -13.85
N ALA A 99 10.74 -7.99 -14.34
CA ALA A 99 11.54 -8.99 -13.65
C ALA A 99 13.00 -8.52 -13.56
N GLN A 100 13.60 -8.58 -12.37
CA GLN A 100 15.03 -8.32 -12.20
C GLN A 100 15.80 -9.64 -12.30
N ILE A 101 16.90 -9.66 -13.05
CA ILE A 101 17.72 -10.86 -13.24
C ILE A 101 19.19 -10.49 -13.13
N TYR A 102 19.94 -11.22 -12.30
CA TYR A 102 21.39 -11.12 -12.17
C TYR A 102 21.98 -12.51 -11.94
N GLY A 103 22.79 -12.99 -12.89
CA GLY A 103 23.35 -14.34 -12.83
C GLY A 103 22.24 -15.39 -12.82
N SER A 104 22.28 -16.32 -11.85
CA SER A 104 21.23 -17.31 -11.59
C SER A 104 20.04 -16.79 -10.77
N THR A 105 20.08 -15.56 -10.27
CA THR A 105 19.02 -14.98 -9.42
C THR A 105 18.00 -14.22 -10.25
N THR A 106 16.72 -14.53 -10.05
CA THR A 106 15.56 -13.89 -10.69
C THR A 106 14.59 -13.41 -9.62
N MET A 107 14.09 -12.18 -9.76
CA MET A 107 13.10 -11.58 -8.89
C MET A 107 11.84 -11.21 -9.66
N ILE A 108 10.69 -11.68 -9.17
CA ILE A 108 9.38 -11.51 -9.78
C ILE A 108 8.47 -10.78 -8.78
N THR A 109 7.84 -9.68 -9.18
CA THR A 109 6.76 -9.05 -8.40
C THR A 109 5.40 -9.58 -8.84
N GLY A 110 4.55 -9.96 -7.90
CA GLY A 110 3.16 -10.34 -8.13
C GLY A 110 2.22 -9.61 -7.19
N MET A 111 1.05 -9.22 -7.67
CA MET A 111 -0.02 -8.54 -6.92
C MET A 111 -1.36 -9.26 -7.08
N THR A 112 -2.31 -9.01 -6.17
CA THR A 112 -3.69 -9.52 -6.28
C THR A 112 -4.72 -8.41 -6.53
N ASP A 113 -4.37 -7.16 -6.24
CA ASP A 113 -5.11 -5.96 -6.67
C ASP A 113 -4.12 -4.80 -6.96
N ALA A 114 -4.62 -3.69 -7.50
CA ALA A 114 -3.94 -2.41 -7.57
C ALA A 114 -4.91 -1.30 -7.11
N ASP A 115 -4.41 -0.19 -6.56
CA ASP A 115 -5.30 0.92 -6.18
C ASP A 115 -5.63 1.86 -7.36
N GLY A 116 -6.45 2.89 -7.12
CA GLY A 116 -6.89 3.85 -8.16
C GLY A 116 -5.78 4.68 -8.82
N MET A 117 -4.52 4.57 -8.38
CA MET A 117 -3.33 5.11 -9.06
C MET A 117 -2.41 4.00 -9.58
N CYS A 118 -2.93 2.78 -9.74
CA CYS A 118 -2.27 1.57 -10.23
C CYS A 118 -1.00 1.15 -9.46
N ARG A 119 -0.95 1.47 -8.17
CA ARG A 119 0.08 0.95 -7.25
C ARG A 119 -0.34 -0.44 -6.74
N PRO A 120 0.59 -1.41 -6.62
CA PRO A 120 0.26 -2.80 -6.30
C PRO A 120 -0.27 -2.95 -4.87
N MET A 121 -1.31 -3.76 -4.71
CA MET A 121 -1.98 -4.06 -3.44
C MET A 121 -1.96 -5.57 -3.19
N ASN A 122 -1.85 -5.97 -1.91
CA ASN A 122 -1.69 -7.36 -1.49
C ASN A 122 -0.66 -8.10 -2.36
N PHE A 123 0.53 -7.52 -2.45
CA PHE A 123 1.61 -7.86 -3.38
C PHE A 123 2.81 -8.49 -2.68
N GLN A 124 3.65 -9.18 -3.44
CA GLN A 124 4.83 -9.87 -2.94
C GLN A 124 5.94 -9.88 -3.99
N VAL A 125 7.18 -9.91 -3.52
CA VAL A 125 8.37 -10.08 -4.36
C VAL A 125 8.96 -11.45 -4.08
N PHE A 126 8.98 -12.29 -5.12
CA PHE A 126 9.45 -13.68 -5.10
C PHE A 126 10.88 -13.74 -5.64
N VAL A 127 11.75 -14.46 -4.92
CA VAL A 127 13.14 -14.67 -5.31
C VAL A 127 13.35 -16.12 -5.73
N PHE A 128 14.00 -16.30 -6.86
CA PHE A 128 14.37 -17.60 -7.44
C PHE A 128 15.87 -17.64 -7.68
N THR A 129 16.47 -18.82 -7.53
CA THR A 129 17.89 -19.09 -7.80
C THR A 129 18.01 -20.38 -8.59
N ASN A 130 18.62 -20.34 -9.77
CA ASN A 130 18.66 -21.46 -10.72
C ASN A 130 17.26 -22.04 -11.04
N GLY A 131 16.25 -21.16 -11.11
CA GLY A 131 14.84 -21.53 -11.33
C GLY A 131 14.13 -22.20 -10.14
N GLN A 132 14.83 -22.46 -9.03
CA GLN A 132 14.23 -22.93 -7.78
C GLN A 132 13.75 -21.74 -6.95
N PHE A 133 12.61 -21.86 -6.30
CA PHE A 133 12.09 -20.82 -5.40
C PHE A 133 12.92 -20.75 -4.12
N SER A 134 13.48 -19.56 -3.82
CA SER A 134 14.33 -19.33 -2.66
C SER A 134 13.62 -18.58 -1.53
N GLY A 135 12.56 -17.82 -1.81
CA GLY A 135 11.80 -17.14 -0.77
C GLY A 135 11.08 -15.87 -1.22
N THR A 136 10.55 -15.14 -0.23
CA THR A 136 9.91 -13.83 -0.41
C THR A 136 10.68 -12.74 0.35
N LEU A 137 10.55 -11.49 -0.08
CA LEU A 137 11.14 -10.35 0.65
C LEU A 137 10.39 -9.99 1.94
N SER A 138 9.11 -10.36 2.06
CA SER A 138 8.31 -10.20 3.29
C SER A 138 7.62 -11.53 3.66
N PRO A 139 7.43 -11.85 4.95
CA PRO A 139 6.69 -13.04 5.39
C PRO A 139 5.20 -12.99 5.03
N ILE A 140 4.66 -11.78 4.79
CA ILE A 140 3.26 -11.52 4.47
C ILE A 140 3.12 -10.70 3.17
N PRO A 141 1.98 -10.78 2.45
CA PRO A 141 1.67 -9.84 1.39
C PRO A 141 1.72 -8.40 1.90
N MET A 142 2.30 -7.52 1.09
CA MET A 142 2.47 -6.09 1.37
C MET A 142 1.38 -5.29 0.67
N THR A 143 1.11 -4.07 1.15
CA THR A 143 0.13 -3.17 0.53
C THR A 143 0.81 -1.84 0.25
N SER A 144 0.59 -1.25 -0.93
CA SER A 144 1.24 0.03 -1.24
C SER A 144 0.83 1.12 -0.25
N ARG A 145 1.82 1.86 0.27
CA ARG A 145 1.65 2.95 1.25
C ARG A 145 1.10 2.49 2.62
N THR A 146 1.58 1.36 3.12
CA THR A 146 1.38 0.91 4.50
C THR A 146 2.72 0.69 5.21
N ASP A 147 2.68 0.48 6.52
CA ASP A 147 3.84 0.02 7.27
C ASP A 147 4.34 -1.33 6.73
N GLY A 148 5.65 -1.57 6.78
CA GLY A 148 6.27 -2.80 6.28
C GLY A 148 6.18 -3.05 4.77
N SER A 149 5.71 -2.08 3.98
CA SER A 149 5.61 -2.23 2.52
C SER A 149 6.90 -1.84 1.80
N VAL A 150 7.39 -2.71 0.91
CA VAL A 150 8.59 -2.41 0.13
C VAL A 150 8.32 -1.30 -0.89
N PHE A 151 9.24 -0.35 -1.04
CA PHE A 151 9.14 0.75 -2.01
C PHE A 151 10.35 0.88 -2.93
N LYS A 152 11.46 0.22 -2.59
CA LYS A 152 12.68 0.14 -3.41
C LYS A 152 13.32 -1.23 -3.25
N VAL A 153 13.76 -1.82 -4.37
CA VAL A 153 14.38 -3.15 -4.42
C VAL A 153 15.43 -3.17 -5.53
N ASP A 154 16.68 -3.43 -5.19
CA ASP A 154 17.80 -3.55 -6.13
C ASP A 154 18.44 -4.94 -6.03
N LEU A 155 18.33 -5.75 -7.09
CA LEU A 155 19.16 -6.95 -7.28
C LEU A 155 20.55 -6.54 -7.79
N TYR A 156 21.42 -6.16 -6.86
CA TYR A 156 22.70 -5.51 -7.20
C TYR A 156 23.84 -6.50 -7.51
N ARG A 157 23.73 -7.77 -7.09
CA ARG A 157 24.58 -8.90 -7.52
C ARG A 157 23.78 -10.20 -7.48
N GLU A 158 24.36 -11.25 -8.07
CA GLU A 158 23.87 -12.62 -7.93
C GLU A 158 23.73 -12.99 -6.45
N GLY A 159 22.55 -13.45 -6.06
CA GLY A 159 22.20 -13.80 -4.70
C GLY A 159 22.09 -12.63 -3.70
N MET A 160 22.35 -11.38 -4.09
CA MET A 160 22.42 -10.24 -3.16
C MET A 160 21.40 -9.15 -3.51
N ILE A 161 20.49 -8.86 -2.58
CA ILE A 161 19.37 -7.94 -2.76
C ILE A 161 19.42 -6.87 -1.67
N ASP A 162 19.22 -5.62 -2.06
CA ASP A 162 19.02 -4.49 -1.15
C ASP A 162 17.57 -4.02 -1.28
N ALA A 163 16.79 -4.05 -0.19
CA ALA A 163 15.41 -3.59 -0.21
C ALA A 163 15.11 -2.61 0.93
N SER A 164 14.28 -1.63 0.62
CA SER A 164 13.85 -0.57 1.53
C SER A 164 12.34 -0.61 1.70
N PHE A 165 11.91 -0.59 2.96
CA PHE A 165 10.53 -0.74 3.41
C PHE A 165 10.05 0.54 4.08
N ASN A 166 8.81 0.95 3.80
CA ASN A 166 8.20 2.09 4.47
C ASN A 166 8.02 1.79 5.96
N ARG A 167 8.37 2.75 6.82
CA ARG A 167 7.96 2.76 8.23
C ARG A 167 7.01 3.93 8.49
N TYR A 168 5.73 3.62 8.70
CA TYR A 168 4.67 4.60 8.93
C TYR A 168 4.40 4.76 10.42
N LEU A 169 4.49 5.99 10.92
CA LEU A 169 3.95 6.35 12.23
C LEU A 169 2.43 6.60 12.16
N PRO A 170 1.67 6.44 13.26
CA PRO A 170 0.23 6.74 13.29
C PRO A 170 -0.14 8.19 12.91
N THR A 171 0.83 9.10 12.99
CA THR A 171 0.72 10.52 12.62
C THR A 171 0.99 10.81 11.14
N ASP A 172 1.50 9.84 10.38
CA ASP A 172 1.92 10.05 9.00
C ASP A 172 0.72 10.19 8.06
N ALA A 173 0.85 11.10 7.10
CA ALA A 173 -0.06 11.14 5.97
C ALA A 173 0.18 9.92 5.08
N GLN A 174 -0.90 9.27 4.61
CA GLN A 174 -0.80 8.05 3.80
C GLN A 174 0.10 8.17 2.56
N CYS A 175 0.43 9.37 2.06
CA CYS A 175 1.38 9.53 0.96
C CYS A 175 2.84 9.17 1.31
N CYS A 176 3.22 9.31 2.58
CA CYS A 176 4.56 9.74 2.96
C CYS A 176 4.93 9.19 4.35
N ALA A 177 5.50 7.98 4.41
CA ALA A 177 6.06 7.43 5.65
C ALA A 177 7.25 8.28 6.13
N SER A 178 7.30 8.61 7.42
CA SER A 178 8.37 9.42 8.03
C SER A 178 9.70 8.68 8.15
N CYS A 179 9.66 7.35 8.19
CA CYS A 179 10.82 6.50 8.44
C CYS A 179 10.92 5.40 7.37
N GLU A 180 12.05 4.70 7.33
CA GLU A 180 12.23 3.50 6.51
C GLU A 180 13.12 2.47 7.22
N SER A 181 12.87 1.20 6.91
CA SER A 181 13.75 0.09 7.29
C SER A 181 14.45 -0.46 6.06
N ARG A 182 15.70 -0.89 6.21
CA ARG A 182 16.50 -1.49 5.15
C ARG A 182 16.90 -2.90 5.52
N ILE A 183 16.77 -3.82 4.58
CA ILE A 183 17.24 -5.20 4.71
C ILE A 183 18.14 -5.54 3.51
N PHE A 184 19.33 -6.03 3.82
CA PHE A 184 20.15 -6.78 2.88
C PHE A 184 19.74 -8.25 2.94
N TYR A 185 19.48 -8.86 1.79
CA TYR A 185 19.22 -10.30 1.68
C TYR A 185 20.36 -10.96 0.94
N GLN A 186 20.71 -12.16 1.40
CA GLN A 186 21.63 -13.06 0.72
C GLN A 186 20.94 -14.40 0.46
N VAL A 187 21.04 -14.94 -0.75
CA VAL A 187 20.67 -16.34 -1.01
C VAL A 187 21.76 -17.24 -0.44
N ASN A 188 21.36 -18.15 0.45
CA ASN A 188 22.19 -19.26 0.88
C ASN A 188 22.10 -20.39 -0.17
N THR A 189 23.26 -20.83 -0.66
CA THR A 189 23.41 -21.91 -1.64
C THR A 189 24.26 -23.08 -1.11
N ASP A 190 24.52 -23.12 0.20
CA ASP A 190 25.31 -24.18 0.85
C ASP A 190 24.50 -25.46 1.11
N THR A 191 23.20 -25.42 0.80
CA THR A 191 22.25 -26.53 0.85
C THR A 191 21.71 -26.87 -0.54
N ASP A 192 21.32 -28.14 -0.76
CA ASP A 192 20.80 -28.64 -2.05
C ASP A 192 19.65 -27.80 -2.65
N THR A 193 18.85 -27.18 -1.78
CA THR A 193 17.81 -26.22 -2.15
C THR A 193 18.21 -24.82 -1.68
N PRO A 194 18.33 -23.82 -2.58
CA PRO A 194 18.70 -22.47 -2.18
C PRO A 194 17.56 -21.78 -1.44
N PHE A 195 17.88 -20.97 -0.42
CA PHE A 195 16.88 -20.19 0.32
C PHE A 195 17.40 -18.80 0.65
N LEU A 196 16.48 -17.84 0.77
CA LEU A 196 16.81 -16.45 1.04
C LEU A 196 17.05 -16.22 2.54
N VAL A 197 18.04 -15.39 2.88
CA VAL A 197 18.38 -15.02 4.25
C VAL A 197 18.37 -13.49 4.37
N PRO A 198 17.41 -12.89 5.10
CA PRO A 198 17.41 -11.47 5.41
C PRO A 198 18.39 -11.17 6.56
N GLN A 199 19.07 -10.03 6.51
CA GLN A 199 19.71 -9.42 7.67
C GLN A 199 18.61 -8.83 8.57
N LEU A 200 18.39 -9.47 9.72
CA LEU A 200 17.38 -9.09 10.70
C LEU A 200 18.00 -8.88 12.10
N PRO A 201 17.42 -8.03 12.97
CA PRO A 201 16.31 -7.11 12.66
C PRO A 201 16.74 -6.02 11.66
N ALA A 202 15.78 -5.38 11.01
CA ALA A 202 16.03 -4.40 9.96
C ALA A 202 16.57 -3.08 10.51
N ASP A 203 17.65 -2.57 9.93
CA ASP A 203 18.17 -1.24 10.27
C ASP A 203 17.13 -0.18 9.89
N THR A 204 16.73 0.66 10.84
CA THR A 204 15.62 1.61 10.69
C THR A 204 16.07 3.05 10.93
N TYR A 205 15.65 3.96 10.05
CA TYR A 205 16.10 5.34 10.00
C TYR A 205 14.95 6.32 9.74
N ASP A 206 15.07 7.53 10.26
CA ASP A 206 14.22 8.65 9.83
C ASP A 206 14.56 9.04 8.40
N ARG A 207 13.53 9.25 7.56
CA ARG A 207 13.74 9.88 6.26
C ARG A 207 14.03 11.34 6.49
N SER A 208 15.26 11.75 6.20
CA SER A 208 15.61 13.17 6.15
C SER A 208 14.64 13.90 5.22
N SER A 209 13.99 14.95 5.72
CA SER A 209 13.15 15.82 4.89
C SER A 209 13.99 16.42 3.76
N SER A 210 13.77 15.91 2.55
CA SER A 210 14.39 16.33 1.29
C SER A 210 13.86 17.67 0.81
#